data_AF-M1A9P0-F1
#
_entry.id   AF-M1A9P0-F1
#
_cell.length_a   1.000
_cell.length_b   1.000
_cell.length_c   1.000
_cell.angle_alpha   90.00
_cell.angle_beta   90.00
_cell.angle_gamma   90.00
#
_symmetry.space_group_name_H-M   'P 1'
#
loop_
_entity.id
_entity.type
_entity.pdbx_description
1 polymer ?
#
loop_
_entity_poly.entity_id
_entity_poly.type
_entity_poly.pdbx_seq_one_letter_code
_entity_poly.pdbx_strand_id
1 'polypeptide(L)'
;MEMNLNSQHQDNRFLAFDYEQVLELLKHRVIFKGTSQLFHYSVDQLQAGIDLQLEAIGIGGQTSNMNPLRTKVKKRVEESFAKKRNAIDPGKKLNKMKEAMAWLEWYKKVTLKEGGYYDSFKRSEYRGRDAVKSRQEIVKHQRILNRYWKTKVAEVEEMPQSKKAAFRTRWLYSGTKL
;
A
#
# COMPACT_ATOMS: atom_id res chain seq x y z
N MET A 1 53.51 -16.92 -47.93
CA MET A 1 53.35 -17.22 -46.50
C MET A 1 52.68 -16.01 -45.88
N GLU A 2 51.36 -16.04 -45.90
CA GLU A 2 50.49 -15.01 -45.35
C GLU A 2 50.43 -15.19 -43.83
N MET A 3 50.52 -14.10 -43.07
CA MET A 3 50.06 -14.08 -41.68
C MET A 3 49.03 -12.97 -41.53
N ASN A 4 47.79 -13.36 -41.81
CA ASN A 4 46.58 -12.59 -41.58
C ASN A 4 46.20 -12.72 -40.10
N LEU A 5 46.40 -11.66 -39.31
CA LEU A 5 45.88 -11.56 -37.95
C LEU A 5 44.44 -11.05 -38.02
N ASN A 6 43.51 -12.01 -38.14
CA ASN A 6 42.10 -11.81 -37.83
C ASN A 6 41.95 -11.32 -36.38
N SER A 7 41.64 -10.04 -36.19
CA SER A 7 40.90 -9.60 -35.01
C SER A 7 39.47 -9.27 -35.45
N GLN A 8 38.62 -10.30 -35.41
CA GLN A 8 37.18 -10.11 -35.42
C GLN A 8 36.78 -9.46 -34.09
N HIS A 9 36.83 -8.13 -34.04
CA HIS A 9 35.99 -7.38 -33.12
C HIS A 9 34.55 -7.49 -33.64
N GLN A 10 33.85 -8.54 -33.21
CA GLN A 10 32.40 -8.59 -33.30
C GLN A 10 31.85 -7.45 -32.44
N ASP A 11 31.48 -6.36 -33.11
CA ASP A 11 30.65 -5.30 -32.57
C ASP A 11 29.37 -5.94 -32.01
N ASN A 12 29.33 -6.06 -30.68
CA ASN A 12 28.08 -6.19 -29.94
C ASN A 12 27.30 -4.89 -30.16
N ARG A 13 26.58 -4.81 -31.28
CA ARG A 13 25.50 -3.83 -31.49
C ARG A 13 24.45 -4.11 -30.42
N PHE A 14 24.63 -3.51 -29.25
CA PHE A 14 23.51 -3.08 -28.45
C PHE A 14 22.61 -2.29 -29.39
N LEU A 15 21.44 -2.84 -29.72
CA LEU A 15 20.34 -2.11 -30.35
C LEU A 15 19.92 -1.03 -29.36
N ALA A 16 20.70 0.06 -29.31
CA ALA A 16 20.35 1.27 -28.62
C ALA A 16 19.10 1.78 -29.33
N PHE A 17 17.95 1.54 -28.70
CA PHE A 17 16.68 2.04 -29.17
C PHE A 17 16.79 3.56 -29.22
N ASP A 18 16.68 4.13 -30.41
CA ASP A 18 16.82 5.56 -30.61
C ASP A 18 15.60 6.28 -30.04
N TYR A 19 15.76 6.82 -28.84
CA TYR A 19 14.75 7.60 -28.14
C TYR A 19 14.60 9.02 -28.71
N GLU A 20 15.50 9.49 -29.59
CA GLU A 20 15.46 10.83 -30.17
C GLU A 20 14.16 11.02 -30.96
N GLN A 21 13.82 10.06 -31.81
CA GLN A 21 12.58 10.06 -32.59
C GLN A 21 11.34 10.00 -31.70
N VAL A 22 11.40 9.25 -30.59
CA VAL A 22 10.29 9.18 -29.62
C VAL A 22 10.10 10.52 -28.92
N LEU A 23 11.18 11.20 -28.55
CA LEU A 23 11.14 12.52 -27.91
C LEU A 23 10.63 13.60 -28.87
N GLU A 24 11.03 13.58 -30.14
CA GLU A 24 10.51 14.49 -31.15
C GLU A 24 9.00 14.28 -31.37
N LEU A 25 8.55 13.03 -31.52
CA LEU A 25 7.13 12.71 -31.63
C LEU A 25 6.34 13.17 -30.41
N LEU A 26 6.87 12.97 -29.20
CA LEU A 26 6.25 13.45 -27.97
C LEU A 26 6.16 14.99 -27.93
N LYS A 27 7.23 15.69 -28.34
CA LYS A 27 7.27 17.16 -28.40
C LYS A 27 6.22 17.71 -29.36
N HIS A 28 6.13 17.17 -30.58
CA HIS A 28 5.09 17.55 -31.54
C HIS A 28 3.69 17.25 -30.99
N ARG A 29 3.50 16.10 -30.36
CA ARG A 29 2.21 15.71 -29.80
C ARG A 29 1.70 16.60 -28.67
N VAL A 30 2.60 17.10 -27.82
CA VAL A 30 2.24 18.06 -26.76
C VAL A 30 1.76 19.38 -27.37
N ILE A 31 2.37 19.81 -28.49
CA ILE A 31 2.04 21.07 -29.18
C ILE A 31 0.70 20.97 -29.93
N PHE A 32 0.38 19.81 -30.52
CA PHE A 32 -0.84 19.62 -31.32
C PHE A 32 -2.09 19.17 -30.54
N LYS A 33 -2.01 18.97 -29.22
CA LYS A 33 -3.19 18.67 -28.38
C LYS A 33 -4.02 19.93 -28.10
N GLY A 34 -4.55 20.52 -29.17
CA GLY A 34 -5.50 21.63 -29.12
C GLY A 34 -6.96 21.17 -29.10
N THR A 35 -7.33 20.16 -29.87
CA THR A 35 -8.76 19.79 -30.01
C THR A 35 -8.88 18.39 -30.63
N SER A 36 -9.05 17.33 -29.83
CA SER A 36 -9.66 16.10 -30.34
C SER A 36 -11.14 16.08 -29.92
N GLN A 37 -12.01 16.16 -30.92
CA GLN A 37 -13.45 16.09 -30.85
C GLN A 37 -13.91 14.70 -30.38
N LEU A 38 -13.79 14.40 -29.09
CA LEU A 38 -14.13 13.09 -28.54
C LEU A 38 -15.11 13.17 -27.37
N PHE A 39 -16.10 14.06 -27.48
CA PHE A 39 -17.30 13.97 -26.65
C PHE A 39 -18.31 13.02 -27.30
N HIS A 40 -17.96 11.75 -27.39
CA HIS A 40 -19.01 10.74 -27.35
C HIS A 40 -19.45 10.69 -25.89
N TYR A 41 -20.69 11.06 -25.60
CA TYR A 41 -21.30 11.04 -24.27
C TYR A 41 -21.21 9.63 -23.67
N SER A 42 -20.09 9.28 -23.04
CA SER A 42 -19.95 8.03 -22.33
C SER A 42 -20.70 8.15 -21.02
N VAL A 43 -21.68 7.26 -20.81
CA VAL A 43 -22.52 7.19 -19.60
C VAL A 43 -21.68 6.90 -18.33
N ASP A 44 -20.41 6.50 -18.47
CA ASP A 44 -19.51 6.15 -17.37
C ASP A 44 -18.27 7.08 -17.32
N GLN A 45 -18.22 7.94 -16.29
CA GLN A 45 -17.11 8.88 -16.05
C GLN A 45 -15.75 8.19 -15.87
N LEU A 46 -15.73 6.99 -15.28
CA LEU A 46 -14.50 6.23 -15.11
C LEU A 46 -13.97 5.73 -16.47
N GLN A 47 -14.88 5.29 -17.33
CA GLN A 47 -14.55 4.87 -18.69
C GLN A 47 -14.04 6.06 -19.51
N ALA A 48 -14.69 7.22 -19.42
CA ALA A 48 -14.27 8.46 -20.07
C ALA A 48 -12.83 8.85 -19.68
N GLY A 49 -12.50 8.77 -18.38
CA GLY A 49 -11.17 9.10 -17.88
C GLY A 49 -10.08 8.13 -18.36
N ILE A 50 -10.39 6.83 -18.39
CA ILE A 50 -9.48 5.80 -18.94
C ILE A 50 -9.24 6.06 -20.43
N ASP A 51 -10.30 6.36 -21.16
CA ASP A 51 -10.24 6.60 -22.60
C ASP A 51 -9.40 7.84 -22.93
N LEU A 52 -9.61 8.93 -22.20
CA LEU A 52 -8.82 10.15 -22.31
C LEU A 52 -7.33 9.91 -22.04
N GLN A 53 -7.00 9.09 -21.03
CA GLN A 53 -5.62 8.74 -20.71
C GLN A 53 -4.99 7.83 -21.79
N LEU A 54 -5.74 6.86 -22.31
CA LEU A 54 -5.26 5.99 -23.39
C LEU A 54 -5.04 6.78 -24.69
N GLU A 55 -5.93 7.72 -25.01
CA GLU A 55 -5.76 8.65 -26.12
C GLU A 55 -4.56 9.57 -25.90
N ALA A 56 -4.36 10.05 -24.67
CA ALA A 56 -3.25 10.91 -24.34
C ALA A 56 -1.88 10.24 -24.56
N ILE A 57 -1.81 8.92 -24.35
CA ILE A 57 -0.61 8.07 -24.57
C ILE A 57 -0.54 7.57 -26.02
N GLY A 58 -1.63 7.70 -26.79
CA GLY A 58 -1.71 7.29 -28.20
C GLY A 58 -2.08 5.86 -28.47
N ILE A 59 -2.65 5.23 -27.47
CA ILE A 59 -3.18 3.88 -27.51
C ILE A 59 -4.71 3.95 -27.77
N GLY A 60 -5.32 5.14 -27.70
CA GLY A 60 -6.76 5.39 -27.79
C GLY A 60 -7.42 5.24 -29.17
N GLY A 61 -6.79 4.61 -30.15
CA GLY A 61 -7.38 4.40 -31.49
C GLY A 61 -8.54 3.40 -31.48
N GLN A 62 -9.61 3.73 -32.21
CA GLN A 62 -10.80 2.89 -32.46
C GLN A 62 -10.40 1.53 -33.05
N THR A 63 -10.11 0.55 -32.22
CA THR A 63 -10.00 -0.85 -32.65
C THR A 63 -10.71 -1.71 -31.62
N SER A 64 -11.56 -2.61 -32.12
CA SER A 64 -12.25 -3.67 -31.36
C SER A 64 -11.32 -4.50 -30.46
N ASN A 65 -10.00 -4.41 -30.68
CA ASN A 65 -8.93 -5.07 -29.95
C ASN A 65 -8.53 -4.38 -28.61
N MET A 66 -9.03 -3.17 -28.33
CA MET A 66 -8.72 -2.42 -27.09
C MET A 66 -9.67 -2.70 -25.91
N ASN A 67 -10.79 -3.38 -26.17
CA ASN A 67 -11.75 -3.80 -25.14
C ASN A 67 -11.10 -4.55 -23.96
N PRO A 68 -10.24 -5.57 -24.15
CA PRO A 68 -9.64 -6.30 -23.03
C PRO A 68 -8.67 -5.44 -22.19
N LEU A 69 -7.97 -4.47 -22.79
CA LEU A 69 -7.11 -3.55 -22.04
C LEU A 69 -7.94 -2.61 -21.18
N ARG A 70 -8.99 -2.00 -21.76
CA ARG A 70 -9.91 -1.12 -21.04
C ARG A 70 -10.57 -1.83 -19.86
N THR A 71 -11.04 -3.06 -20.05
CA THR A 71 -11.61 -3.87 -18.96
C THR A 71 -10.59 -4.19 -17.87
N LYS A 72 -9.34 -4.54 -18.22
CA LYS A 72 -8.29 -4.81 -17.24
C LYS A 72 -7.90 -3.56 -16.44
N VAL A 73 -7.80 -2.40 -17.09
CA VAL A 73 -7.51 -1.12 -16.42
C VAL A 73 -8.65 -0.73 -15.50
N LYS A 74 -9.90 -0.78 -15.99
CA LYS A 74 -11.09 -0.50 -15.18
C LYS A 74 -11.15 -1.37 -13.93
N LYS A 75 -10.98 -2.69 -14.08
CA LYS A 75 -10.96 -3.64 -12.96
C LYS A 75 -9.87 -3.31 -11.93
N ARG A 76 -8.64 -3.02 -12.38
CA ARG A 76 -7.54 -2.63 -11.46
C ARG A 76 -7.84 -1.33 -10.72
N VAL A 77 -8.44 -0.36 -11.41
CA VAL A 77 -8.81 0.93 -10.83
C VAL A 77 -9.90 0.71 -9.78
N GLU A 78 -10.96 -0.03 -10.09
CA GLU A 78 -12.02 -0.40 -9.15
C GLU A 78 -11.49 -1.17 -7.93
N GLU A 79 -10.61 -2.16 -8.14
CA GLU A 79 -9.95 -2.90 -7.06
C GLU A 79 -9.09 -1.97 -6.18
N SER A 80 -8.40 -0.99 -6.78
CA SER A 80 -7.60 -0.01 -6.03
C SER A 80 -8.48 0.92 -5.19
N PHE A 81 -9.63 1.35 -5.73
CA PHE A 81 -10.61 2.16 -5.01
C PHE A 81 -11.28 1.37 -3.90
N ALA A 82 -11.63 0.10 -4.13
CA ALA A 82 -12.16 -0.80 -3.10
C ALA A 82 -11.13 -1.02 -1.99
N LYS A 83 -9.85 -1.24 -2.34
CA LYS A 83 -8.76 -1.32 -1.36
C LYS A 83 -8.59 -0.03 -0.57
N LYS A 84 -8.69 1.15 -1.21
CA LYS A 84 -8.63 2.46 -0.52
C LYS A 84 -9.86 2.73 0.35
N ARG A 85 -11.06 2.34 -0.08
CA ARG A 85 -12.31 2.50 0.67
C ARG A 85 -12.33 1.58 1.89
N ASN A 86 -11.77 0.38 1.76
CA ASN A 86 -11.61 -0.58 2.85
C ASN A 86 -10.32 -0.35 3.67
N ALA A 87 -9.41 0.50 3.20
CA ALA A 87 -8.25 0.92 3.96
C ALA A 87 -8.75 1.76 5.13
N ILE A 88 -8.84 1.11 6.30
CA ILE A 88 -9.11 1.77 7.57
C ILE A 88 -8.18 2.97 7.66
N ASP A 89 -8.77 4.16 7.79
CA ASP A 89 -8.04 5.42 7.97
C ASP A 89 -6.88 5.20 8.95
N PRO A 90 -5.62 5.38 8.50
CA PRO A 90 -4.45 5.17 9.33
C PRO A 90 -4.54 5.92 10.67
N GLY A 91 -5.17 7.10 10.69
CA GLY A 91 -5.42 7.88 11.91
C GLY A 91 -6.36 7.18 12.87
N LYS A 92 -7.51 6.70 12.40
CA LYS A 92 -8.46 5.89 13.20
C LYS A 92 -7.83 4.61 13.73
N LYS A 93 -6.98 3.94 12.94
CA LYS A 93 -6.27 2.72 13.38
C LYS A 93 -5.29 3.02 14.51
N LEU A 94 -4.55 4.14 14.41
CA LEU A 94 -3.61 4.57 15.45
C LEU A 94 -4.32 5.01 16.75
N ASN A 95 -5.47 5.69 16.67
CA ASN A 95 -6.21 6.08 17.87
C ASN A 95 -6.74 4.87 18.63
N LYS A 96 -7.32 3.88 17.93
CA LYS A 96 -7.74 2.60 18.55
C LYS A 96 -6.58 1.85 19.21
N MET A 97 -5.39 1.92 18.63
CA MET A 97 -4.17 1.37 19.21
C MET A 97 -3.80 2.08 20.52
N LYS A 98 -3.78 3.42 20.53
CA LYS A 98 -3.49 4.21 21.74
C LYS A 98 -4.49 3.95 22.86
N GLU A 99 -5.77 3.87 22.51
CA GLU A 99 -6.83 3.53 23.46
C GLU A 99 -6.61 2.15 24.07
N ALA A 100 -6.34 1.13 23.24
CA ALA A 100 -6.05 -0.21 23.72
C ALA A 100 -4.79 -0.29 24.61
N MET A 101 -3.75 0.50 24.32
CA MET A 101 -2.58 0.64 25.19
C MET A 101 -2.94 1.25 26.54
N ALA A 102 -3.72 2.34 26.54
CA ALA A 102 -4.14 3.01 27.78
C ALA A 102 -4.97 2.08 28.68
N TRP A 103 -5.82 1.23 28.11
CA TRP A 103 -6.56 0.21 28.86
C TRP A 103 -5.65 -0.82 29.53
N LEU A 104 -4.61 -1.30 28.82
CA LEU A 104 -3.62 -2.20 29.42
C LEU A 104 -2.81 -1.53 30.53
N GLU A 105 -2.38 -0.28 30.34
CA GLU A 105 -1.67 0.49 31.36
C GLU A 105 -2.53 0.73 32.60
N TRP A 106 -3.80 1.11 32.41
CA TRP A 106 -4.76 1.27 33.50
C TRP A 106 -4.97 -0.04 34.27
N TYR A 107 -5.16 -1.15 33.55
CA TYR A 107 -5.30 -2.47 34.17
C TYR A 107 -4.07 -2.87 34.99
N LYS A 108 -2.85 -2.65 34.46
CA LYS A 108 -1.61 -2.89 35.20
C LYS A 108 -1.54 -2.07 36.49
N LYS A 109 -2.01 -0.82 36.48
CA LYS A 109 -2.04 0.05 37.67
C LYS A 109 -3.03 -0.41 38.73
N VAL A 110 -4.26 -0.77 38.32
CA VAL A 110 -5.32 -1.18 39.26
C VAL A 110 -4.99 -2.53 39.90
N THR A 111 -4.49 -3.47 39.11
CA THR A 111 -4.16 -4.83 39.57
C THR A 111 -2.87 -4.91 40.38
N LEU A 112 -2.06 -3.84 40.41
CA LEU A 112 -0.80 -3.81 41.17
C LEU A 112 -1.03 -4.11 42.67
N LYS A 113 -2.14 -3.63 43.22
CA LYS A 113 -2.52 -3.85 44.63
C LYS A 113 -3.14 -5.24 44.88
N GLU A 114 -3.49 -5.97 43.82
CA GLU A 114 -4.23 -7.24 43.87
C GLU A 114 -3.37 -8.49 43.60
N GLY A 115 -2.04 -8.31 43.62
CA GLY A 115 -1.05 -9.34 43.28
C GLY A 115 -0.43 -9.18 41.89
N GLY A 116 -0.71 -8.07 41.19
CA GLY A 116 -0.15 -7.76 39.89
C GLY A 116 -1.00 -8.23 38.71
N TYR A 117 -0.75 -7.64 37.53
CA TYR A 117 -1.60 -7.82 36.36
C TYR A 117 -1.70 -9.27 35.88
N TYR A 118 -0.59 -10.02 35.91
CA TYR A 118 -0.54 -11.40 35.40
C TYR A 118 -1.43 -12.31 36.26
N ASP A 119 -1.28 -12.19 37.56
CA ASP A 119 -2.01 -12.97 38.55
C ASP A 119 -3.49 -12.60 38.64
N SER A 120 -3.82 -11.30 38.54
CA SER A 120 -5.21 -10.85 38.45
C SER A 120 -5.87 -11.33 37.16
N PHE A 121 -5.15 -11.34 36.05
CA PHE A 121 -5.66 -11.85 34.78
C PHE A 121 -5.88 -13.37 34.80
N LYS A 122 -4.96 -14.11 35.41
CA LYS A 122 -5.04 -15.58 35.50
C LYS A 122 -6.12 -16.04 36.50
N ARG A 123 -6.33 -15.29 37.58
CA ARG A 123 -7.28 -15.64 38.65
C ARG A 123 -8.67 -15.00 38.48
N SER A 124 -8.90 -14.20 37.43
CA SER A 124 -10.12 -13.39 37.30
C SER A 124 -11.42 -14.22 37.28
N GLU A 125 -11.35 -15.46 36.81
CA GLU A 125 -12.49 -16.38 36.73
C GLU A 125 -13.05 -16.74 38.12
N TYR A 126 -12.23 -16.62 39.17
CA TYR A 126 -12.59 -16.92 40.55
C TYR A 126 -12.88 -15.67 41.39
N ARG A 127 -12.71 -14.45 40.83
CA ARG A 127 -12.85 -13.17 41.56
C ARG A 127 -14.19 -12.45 41.33
N GLY A 128 -15.17 -13.13 40.73
CA GLY A 128 -16.53 -12.61 40.51
C GLY A 128 -16.77 -11.94 39.15
N ARG A 129 -18.00 -11.48 38.93
CA ARG A 129 -18.52 -11.02 37.63
C ARG A 129 -17.71 -9.86 37.03
N ASP A 130 -17.31 -8.89 37.85
CA ASP A 130 -16.63 -7.69 37.37
C ASP A 130 -15.18 -7.97 36.97
N ALA A 131 -14.50 -8.88 37.65
CA ALA A 131 -13.17 -9.36 37.27
C ALA A 131 -13.20 -10.11 35.93
N VAL A 132 -14.24 -10.92 35.68
CA VAL A 132 -14.44 -11.60 34.40
C VAL A 132 -14.69 -10.61 33.26
N LYS A 133 -15.55 -9.60 33.47
CA LYS A 133 -15.78 -8.53 32.48
C LYS A 133 -14.51 -7.74 32.19
N SER A 134 -13.78 -7.36 33.23
CA SER A 134 -12.49 -6.67 33.10
C SER A 134 -11.52 -7.50 32.24
N ARG A 135 -11.37 -8.81 32.52
CA ARG A 135 -10.55 -9.70 31.69
C ARG A 135 -10.99 -9.74 30.22
N GLN A 136 -12.29 -9.82 29.95
CA GLN A 136 -12.80 -9.85 28.57
C GLN A 136 -12.43 -8.58 27.80
N GLU A 137 -12.55 -7.40 28.42
CA GLU A 137 -12.12 -6.14 27.79
C GLU A 137 -10.59 -6.12 27.58
N ILE A 138 -9.79 -6.62 28.53
CA ILE A 138 -8.34 -6.73 28.35
C ILE A 138 -7.96 -7.66 27.21
N VAL A 139 -8.61 -8.82 27.07
CA VAL A 139 -8.41 -9.74 25.93
C VAL A 139 -8.75 -9.07 24.61
N LYS A 140 -9.82 -8.28 24.56
CA LYS A 140 -10.24 -7.54 23.36
C LYS A 140 -9.18 -6.49 22.97
N HIS A 141 -8.68 -5.71 23.93
CA HIS A 141 -7.60 -4.76 23.68
C HIS A 141 -6.31 -5.46 23.24
N GLN A 142 -5.92 -6.55 23.89
CA GLN A 142 -4.76 -7.35 23.48
C GLN A 142 -4.88 -7.87 22.04
N ARG A 143 -6.07 -8.33 21.63
CA ARG A 143 -6.33 -8.77 20.24
C ARG A 143 -6.18 -7.63 19.23
N ILE A 144 -6.65 -6.42 19.57
CA ILE A 144 -6.50 -5.22 18.73
C ILE A 144 -5.01 -4.91 18.53
N LEU A 145 -4.24 -4.87 19.62
CA LEU A 145 -2.80 -4.59 19.60
C LEU A 145 -2.04 -5.65 18.80
N ASN A 146 -2.32 -6.95 19.04
CA ASN A 146 -1.68 -8.05 18.31
C ASN A 146 -1.92 -7.98 16.81
N ARG A 147 -3.17 -7.73 16.39
CA ARG A 147 -3.48 -7.59 14.96
C ARG A 147 -2.73 -6.39 14.37
N TYR A 148 -2.70 -5.27 15.07
CA TYR A 148 -2.03 -4.06 14.63
C TYR A 148 -0.53 -4.28 14.40
N TRP A 149 0.16 -4.86 15.39
CA TRP A 149 1.59 -5.13 15.30
C TRP A 149 1.92 -6.18 14.24
N LYS A 150 1.14 -7.26 14.12
CA LYS A 150 1.33 -8.23 13.04
C LYS A 150 1.24 -7.58 11.66
N THR A 151 0.24 -6.72 11.44
CA THR A 151 0.15 -5.98 10.17
C THR A 151 1.37 -5.08 9.96
N LYS A 152 1.86 -4.43 11.02
CA LYS A 152 2.99 -3.51 10.91
C LYS A 152 4.33 -4.19 10.67
N VAL A 153 4.54 -5.35 11.27
CA VAL A 153 5.71 -6.20 10.98
C VAL A 153 5.67 -6.68 9.54
N ALA A 154 4.54 -7.21 9.08
CA ALA A 154 4.37 -7.65 7.69
C ALA A 154 4.57 -6.51 6.67
N GLU A 155 4.03 -5.30 6.94
CA GLU A 155 4.26 -4.12 6.10
C GLU A 155 5.76 -3.76 5.98
N VAL A 156 6.53 -3.94 7.05
CA VAL A 156 7.98 -3.66 7.08
C VAL A 156 8.80 -4.76 6.39
N GLU A 157 8.36 -6.02 6.46
CA GLU A 157 9.01 -7.16 5.80
C GLU A 157 8.79 -7.16 4.29
N GLU A 158 7.56 -6.87 3.84
CA GLU A 158 7.17 -6.83 2.41
C GLU A 158 7.73 -5.59 1.67
N MET A 159 7.92 -4.48 2.38
CA MET A 159 8.57 -3.29 1.85
C MET A 159 9.86 -3.03 2.61
N PRO A 160 11.02 -3.58 2.17
CA PRO A 160 12.30 -3.17 2.72
C PRO A 160 12.51 -1.70 2.35
N GLN A 161 12.05 -0.81 3.22
CA GLN A 161 12.24 0.61 3.06
C GLN A 161 13.73 0.87 2.86
N SER A 162 14.05 1.64 1.82
CA SER A 162 15.42 2.05 1.51
C SER A 162 16.08 2.56 2.79
N LYS A 163 17.35 2.18 2.96
CA LYS A 163 18.16 2.08 4.20
C LYS A 163 18.20 3.27 5.18
N LYS A 164 17.37 4.32 5.08
CA LYS A 164 17.38 5.48 6.00
C LYS A 164 15.98 5.94 6.44
N ALA A 165 15.65 5.56 7.69
CA ALA A 165 15.65 6.51 8.81
C ALA A 165 14.36 7.16 9.34
N ALA A 166 13.16 7.03 8.74
CA ALA A 166 11.96 7.65 9.35
C ALA A 166 11.05 6.67 10.11
N PHE A 167 10.88 5.44 9.61
CA PHE A 167 9.83 4.54 10.10
C PHE A 167 10.21 3.79 11.38
N ARG A 168 11.51 3.66 11.70
CA ARG A 168 11.96 2.93 12.90
C ARG A 168 11.80 3.74 14.19
N THR A 169 12.14 5.03 14.20
CA THR A 169 12.26 5.81 15.45
C THR A 169 10.92 6.01 16.16
N ARG A 170 9.85 6.35 15.43
CA ARG A 170 8.51 6.57 16.01
C ARG A 170 7.86 5.29 16.54
N TRP A 171 8.26 4.15 15.98
CA TRP A 171 7.71 2.83 16.30
C TRP A 171 8.50 2.09 17.38
N LEU A 172 9.82 2.32 17.46
CA LEU A 172 10.70 1.77 18.50
C LEU A 172 10.15 2.05 19.91
N TYR A 173 9.79 3.31 20.20
CA TYR A 173 9.22 3.68 21.50
C TYR A 173 7.85 3.06 21.76
N SER A 174 7.03 2.88 20.73
CA SER A 174 5.69 2.30 20.90
C SER A 174 5.73 0.78 21.06
N GLY A 175 6.70 0.10 20.42
CA GLY A 175 6.85 -1.36 20.48
C GLY A 175 7.56 -1.86 21.73
N THR A 176 8.42 -1.04 22.34
CA THR A 176 9.16 -1.37 23.58
C THR A 176 8.36 -1.16 24.86
N LYS A 177 7.22 -0.45 24.80
CA LYS A 177 6.35 -0.15 25.95
C LYS A 177 5.29 -1.24 26.23
N LEU A 178 5.22 -2.30 25.41
CA LEU A 178 4.25 -3.38 25.51
C LEU A 178 4.68 -4.47 26.51
#